data_AF-A0A930UND7-F1
#
_entry.id   AF-A0A930UND7-F1
#
_cell.length_a   1.000
_cell.length_b   1.000
_cell.length_c   1.000
_cell.angle_alpha   90.00
_cell.angle_beta   90.00
_cell.angle_gamma   90.00
#
_symmetry.space_group_name_H-M   'P 1'
#
loop_
_entity.id
_entity.type
_entity.pdbx_description
1 polymer ?
#
loop_
_entity_poly.entity_id
_entity_poly.type
_entity_poly.pdbx_seq_one_letter_code
_entity_poly.pdbx_strand_id
1 'polypeptide(L)'
;MNMPTTECTRAAPGAGRPLRLSLLIALTLMLGAISGTASAQTITVSPASLSLNEGGDSGTLSVSLSGSTPTGNVTVDLAKTNSNVTLSPASLTFTPGDYTTAQTVDVTVADDSNSSPQADDTITLSASGGGYGSAPDVTRTVAITPAATIVVSSSSVTVREGNTQAKSLTVKLSASPKSGTLARINITHDHGDAVTVSPLTLSFSTRTWNSLSSIRVKSKDDADFDDETVTITFTAASGIYAPTATKSVSVEDDDTPSGSIEVTPAGALAIAEGGTGTLMVKLSATPAANKNVTVNLSKTNDDVSLSKTALTFTSANYSTEQSVTVTAAEDDADYADDTDTITFSVSGEYTASNVTKTVNITDNDAPPGAIEVTPAGTLTIAEGGTGELMVRLSAEPNADVTVTLSKTNDDVTLSGATLSNSALTFTRANYSTEQTVTVNAAEDNAD
;
A
#
# COMPACT_ATOMS: atom_id res chain seq x y z
N MET A 1 44.40 -51.66 29.41
CA MET A 1 43.70 -52.57 28.47
C MET A 1 43.54 -51.81 27.16
N ASN A 2 44.04 -52.23 26.00
CA ASN A 2 44.94 -53.30 25.63
C ASN A 2 45.47 -52.93 24.23
N MET A 3 46.78 -52.91 24.03
CA MET A 3 47.36 -53.18 22.70
C MET A 3 47.23 -54.68 22.40
N PRO A 4 47.38 -55.09 21.12
CA PRO A 4 48.56 -55.91 20.77
C PRO A 4 49.21 -55.41 19.46
N THR A 5 50.50 -55.09 19.42
CA THR A 5 51.68 -55.97 19.15
C THR A 5 51.62 -56.77 17.85
N THR A 6 52.51 -56.44 16.89
CA THR A 6 53.43 -57.42 16.26
C THR A 6 54.75 -56.75 15.85
N GLU A 7 55.83 -57.49 16.14
CA GLU A 7 57.29 -57.32 16.00
C GLU A 7 57.79 -56.94 14.58
N CYS A 8 58.82 -56.10 14.41
CA CYS A 8 60.28 -56.27 14.57
C CYS A 8 60.96 -57.17 13.50
N THR A 9 61.71 -56.57 12.56
CA THR A 9 63.09 -57.01 12.25
C THR A 9 63.89 -55.96 11.49
N ARG A 10 65.19 -55.95 11.77
CA ARG A 10 66.21 -54.92 11.50
C ARG A 10 67.18 -55.40 10.43
N ALA A 11 67.56 -54.54 9.47
CA ALA A 11 68.93 -54.50 8.89
C ALA A 11 69.10 -53.31 7.93
N ALA A 12 70.04 -52.41 8.25
CA ALA A 12 70.79 -51.58 7.29
C ALA A 12 72.20 -52.21 7.13
N PRO A 13 73.16 -51.73 6.31
CA PRO A 13 73.20 -50.50 5.50
C PRO A 13 73.83 -50.69 4.08
N GLY A 14 73.89 -49.62 3.27
CA GLY A 14 74.66 -49.65 2.02
C GLY A 14 74.70 -48.32 1.27
N ALA A 15 75.76 -47.55 1.49
CA ALA A 15 76.09 -46.35 0.74
C ALA A 15 76.67 -46.69 -0.65
N GLY A 16 76.23 -46.00 -1.70
CA GLY A 16 76.75 -46.15 -3.07
C GLY A 16 76.54 -44.87 -3.88
N ARG A 17 77.65 -44.29 -4.32
CA ARG A 17 77.83 -42.98 -4.98
C ARG A 17 77.10 -42.83 -6.33
N PRO A 18 76.80 -41.59 -6.77
CA PRO A 18 76.32 -41.34 -8.13
C PRO A 18 77.48 -41.48 -9.14
N LEU A 19 77.29 -42.27 -10.20
CA LEU A 19 78.19 -42.30 -11.35
C LEU A 19 78.05 -41.00 -12.15
N ARG A 20 79.11 -40.20 -12.20
CA ARG A 20 79.35 -39.22 -13.26
C ARG A 20 79.98 -39.94 -14.44
N LEU A 21 79.26 -40.05 -15.55
CA LEU A 21 79.83 -40.47 -16.82
C LEU A 21 80.42 -39.23 -17.51
N SER A 22 81.75 -39.09 -17.48
CA SER A 22 82.49 -38.15 -18.31
C SER A 22 82.88 -38.88 -19.60
N LEU A 23 82.19 -38.60 -20.69
CA LEU A 23 82.58 -39.05 -22.02
C LEU A 23 83.17 -37.85 -22.77
N LEU A 24 84.50 -37.85 -22.88
CA LEU A 24 85.26 -36.91 -23.69
C LEU A 24 85.37 -37.50 -25.10
N ILE A 25 84.56 -37.00 -26.04
CA ILE A 25 84.76 -37.24 -27.48
C ILE A 25 85.33 -35.95 -28.06
N ALA A 26 86.61 -36.00 -28.42
CA ALA A 26 87.21 -35.03 -29.33
C ALA A 26 86.63 -35.27 -30.73
N LEU A 27 85.82 -34.33 -31.23
CA LEU A 27 85.38 -34.32 -32.62
C LEU A 27 86.05 -33.14 -33.33
N THR A 28 86.92 -33.52 -34.26
CA THR A 28 87.65 -32.68 -35.21
C THR A 28 86.71 -31.67 -35.89
N LEU A 29 87.08 -30.39 -35.86
CA LEU A 29 86.46 -29.33 -36.66
C LEU A 29 86.61 -29.69 -38.16
N MET A 30 85.55 -30.17 -38.78
CA MET A 30 85.31 -29.90 -40.20
C MET A 30 84.50 -28.61 -40.27
N LEU A 31 85.08 -27.54 -40.80
CA LEU A 31 84.35 -26.37 -41.30
C LEU A 31 83.50 -26.83 -42.49
N GLY A 32 82.37 -27.48 -42.21
CA GLY A 32 81.22 -27.45 -43.09
C GLY A 32 80.54 -26.11 -42.86
N ALA A 33 80.35 -25.32 -43.91
CA ALA A 33 79.48 -24.15 -43.85
C ALA A 33 78.10 -24.61 -43.35
N ILE A 34 77.83 -24.40 -42.07
CA ILE A 34 76.47 -24.42 -41.56
C ILE A 34 75.88 -23.17 -42.17
N SER A 35 75.15 -23.33 -43.27
CA SER A 35 74.14 -22.37 -43.68
C SER A 35 73.25 -22.21 -42.46
N GLY A 36 73.51 -21.18 -41.64
CA GLY A 36 72.65 -20.86 -40.52
C GLY A 36 71.25 -20.74 -41.08
N THR A 37 70.37 -21.67 -40.71
CA THR A 37 68.95 -21.50 -40.98
C THR A 37 68.57 -20.23 -40.24
N ALA A 38 68.42 -19.12 -40.96
CA ALA A 38 67.95 -17.88 -40.40
C ALA A 38 66.70 -18.20 -39.57
N SER A 39 66.69 -17.80 -38.29
CA SER A 39 65.49 -17.96 -37.46
C SER A 39 64.31 -17.34 -38.19
N ALA A 40 63.22 -18.10 -38.33
CA ALA A 40 62.02 -17.63 -39.00
C ALA A 40 61.56 -16.32 -38.35
N GLN A 41 61.39 -15.29 -39.18
CA GLN A 41 60.87 -14.00 -38.77
C GLN A 41 59.40 -14.15 -38.38
N THR A 42 59.04 -13.70 -37.18
CA THR A 42 57.69 -13.88 -36.62
C THR A 42 57.26 -12.66 -35.81
N ILE A 43 55.94 -12.46 -35.71
CA ILE A 43 55.32 -11.53 -34.76
C ILE A 43 55.10 -12.29 -33.44
N THR A 44 55.47 -11.68 -32.32
CA THR A 44 55.21 -12.19 -30.97
C THR A 44 54.18 -11.28 -30.32
N VAL A 45 53.08 -11.85 -29.81
CA VAL A 45 52.00 -11.09 -29.18
C VAL A 45 51.59 -11.73 -27.85
N SER A 46 51.47 -10.94 -26.80
CA SER A 46 51.00 -11.36 -25.47
C SER A 46 49.97 -10.37 -24.93
N PRO A 47 48.88 -10.81 -24.26
CA PRO A 47 48.49 -12.20 -24.01
C PRO A 47 47.98 -12.92 -25.28
N ALA A 48 47.69 -14.22 -25.16
CA ALA A 48 47.12 -15.04 -26.24
C ALA A 48 45.63 -14.75 -26.49
N SER A 49 44.92 -14.25 -25.47
CA SER A 49 43.54 -13.80 -25.56
C SER A 49 43.30 -12.68 -24.53
N LEU A 50 42.31 -11.85 -24.83
CA LEU A 50 41.73 -10.87 -23.90
C LEU A 50 40.30 -11.31 -23.57
N SER A 51 39.85 -11.00 -22.36
CA SER A 51 38.44 -11.11 -21.97
C SER A 51 38.05 -9.76 -21.40
N LEU A 52 37.19 -9.06 -22.13
CA LEU A 52 36.79 -7.69 -21.86
C LEU A 52 35.26 -7.63 -21.73
N ASN A 53 34.78 -6.76 -20.85
CA ASN A 53 33.35 -6.49 -20.72
C ASN A 53 32.92 -5.38 -21.69
N GLU A 54 31.66 -5.42 -22.13
CA GLU A 54 31.03 -4.24 -22.74
C GLU A 54 31.02 -3.03 -21.79
N GLY A 55 30.91 -1.83 -22.36
CA GLY A 55 30.80 -0.59 -21.59
C GLY A 55 32.13 0.11 -21.31
N GLY A 56 33.08 0.05 -22.25
CA GLY A 56 34.34 0.79 -22.19
C GLY A 56 35.48 0.05 -21.50
N ASP A 57 35.37 -1.27 -21.32
CA ASP A 57 36.49 -2.06 -20.80
C ASP A 57 37.68 -2.04 -21.79
N SER A 58 38.87 -2.18 -21.23
CA SER A 58 40.13 -2.12 -21.95
C SER A 58 41.15 -3.12 -21.45
N GLY A 59 41.93 -3.63 -22.40
CA GLY A 59 43.11 -4.45 -22.20
C GLY A 59 44.21 -4.06 -23.16
N THR A 60 45.40 -4.62 -22.98
CA THR A 60 46.57 -4.28 -23.80
C THR A 60 47.14 -5.52 -24.48
N LEU A 61 47.45 -5.41 -25.76
CA LEU A 61 48.32 -6.35 -26.45
C LEU A 61 49.75 -5.82 -26.47
N SER A 62 50.71 -6.65 -26.10
CA SER A 62 52.14 -6.38 -26.19
C SER A 62 52.69 -7.11 -27.41
N VAL A 63 53.22 -6.35 -28.38
CA VAL A 63 53.64 -6.83 -29.70
C VAL A 63 55.14 -6.57 -29.87
N SER A 64 55.89 -7.59 -30.26
CA SER A 64 57.28 -7.48 -30.67
C SER A 64 57.55 -8.38 -31.87
N LEU A 65 58.72 -8.25 -32.49
CA LEU A 65 59.19 -9.13 -33.55
C LEU A 65 60.28 -10.06 -33.03
N SER A 66 60.40 -11.23 -33.64
CA SER A 66 61.49 -12.17 -33.37
C SER A 66 62.03 -12.78 -34.65
N GLY A 67 63.27 -13.29 -34.60
CA GLY A 67 64.00 -13.77 -35.78
C GLY A 67 65.19 -12.87 -36.11
N SER A 68 65.58 -12.86 -37.39
CA SER A 68 66.66 -11.99 -37.86
C SER A 68 66.33 -10.51 -37.71
N THR A 69 67.35 -9.69 -37.50
CA THR A 69 67.24 -8.23 -37.46
C THR A 69 66.64 -7.72 -38.78
N PRO A 70 65.59 -6.87 -38.75
CA PRO A 70 65.00 -6.30 -39.95
C PRO A 70 66.03 -5.56 -40.81
N THR A 71 65.89 -5.64 -42.13
CA THR A 71 66.73 -4.90 -43.09
C THR A 71 66.29 -3.45 -43.29
N GLY A 72 65.15 -3.08 -42.71
CA GLY A 72 64.54 -1.76 -42.72
C GLY A 72 63.34 -1.75 -41.76
N ASN A 73 62.55 -0.68 -41.77
CA ASN A 73 61.37 -0.63 -40.91
C ASN A 73 60.34 -1.71 -41.29
N VAL A 74 59.73 -2.31 -40.27
CA VAL A 74 58.62 -3.26 -40.36
C VAL A 74 57.37 -2.57 -39.83
N THR A 75 56.31 -2.58 -40.62
CA THR A 75 54.98 -2.15 -40.18
C THR A 75 54.16 -3.36 -39.80
N VAL A 76 53.52 -3.35 -38.64
CA VAL A 76 52.54 -4.35 -38.22
C VAL A 76 51.17 -3.69 -38.18
N ASP A 77 50.31 -4.05 -39.13
CA ASP A 77 48.94 -3.57 -39.20
C ASP A 77 48.00 -4.48 -38.40
N LEU A 78 47.04 -3.88 -37.69
CA LEU A 78 46.05 -4.61 -36.90
C LEU A 78 44.66 -4.48 -37.52
N ALA A 79 44.06 -5.61 -37.87
CA ALA A 79 42.69 -5.70 -38.35
C ALA A 79 41.78 -6.32 -37.28
N LYS A 80 40.53 -5.86 -37.20
CA LYS A 80 39.49 -6.34 -36.28
C LYS A 80 38.24 -6.74 -37.04
N THR A 81 37.46 -7.64 -36.45
CA THR A 81 36.19 -8.15 -37.01
C THR A 81 34.95 -7.51 -36.37
N ASN A 82 35.03 -7.08 -35.12
CA ASN A 82 33.95 -6.44 -34.39
C ASN A 82 34.07 -4.90 -34.50
N SER A 83 32.98 -4.24 -34.87
CA SER A 83 32.92 -2.78 -35.01
C SER A 83 33.12 -2.03 -33.70
N ASN A 84 32.69 -2.62 -32.58
CA ASN A 84 32.68 -1.99 -31.26
C ASN A 84 34.03 -2.14 -30.55
N VAL A 85 34.93 -2.99 -31.06
CA VAL A 85 36.33 -2.99 -30.62
C VAL A 85 37.06 -1.82 -31.26
N THR A 86 37.87 -1.10 -30.49
CA THR A 86 38.79 -0.07 -30.98
C THR A 86 40.22 -0.43 -30.59
N LEU A 87 41.14 -0.25 -31.53
CA LEU A 87 42.58 -0.52 -31.39
C LEU A 87 43.35 0.80 -31.45
N SER A 88 44.20 1.07 -30.45
CA SER A 88 45.00 2.29 -30.39
C SER A 88 46.44 1.98 -29.97
N PRO A 89 47.44 2.13 -30.86
CA PRO A 89 47.32 2.48 -32.28
C PRO A 89 46.80 1.31 -33.13
N ALA A 90 46.29 1.61 -34.34
CA ALA A 90 45.85 0.59 -35.31
C ALA A 90 46.99 -0.04 -36.13
N SER A 91 48.19 0.53 -36.07
CA SER A 91 49.42 -0.04 -36.63
C SER A 91 50.63 0.32 -35.78
N LEU A 92 51.65 -0.54 -35.83
CA LEU A 92 52.93 -0.37 -35.13
C LEU A 92 54.06 -0.30 -36.14
N THR A 93 55.12 0.46 -35.83
CA THR A 93 56.34 0.49 -36.63
C THR A 93 57.53 0.07 -35.80
N PHE A 94 58.25 -0.94 -36.27
CA PHE A 94 59.48 -1.45 -35.68
C PHE A 94 60.66 -1.13 -36.59
N THR A 95 61.70 -0.55 -36.02
CA THR A 95 62.99 -0.30 -36.67
C THR A 95 63.95 -1.48 -36.44
N PRO A 96 65.06 -1.57 -37.20
CA PRO A 96 66.10 -2.56 -36.91
C PRO A 96 66.68 -2.48 -35.48
N GLY A 97 66.56 -1.33 -34.81
CA GLY A 97 67.11 -1.11 -33.46
C GLY A 97 66.18 -1.50 -32.31
N ASP A 98 64.86 -1.58 -32.54
CA ASP A 98 63.85 -1.78 -31.49
C ASP A 98 62.89 -2.94 -31.77
N TYR A 99 63.06 -3.70 -32.86
CA TYR A 99 62.16 -4.78 -33.27
C TYR A 99 61.85 -5.83 -32.20
N THR A 100 62.77 -6.09 -31.27
CA THR A 100 62.56 -7.03 -30.16
C THR A 100 61.97 -6.38 -28.91
N THR A 101 61.89 -5.05 -28.86
CA THR A 101 61.26 -4.30 -27.78
C THR A 101 59.75 -4.32 -27.98
N ALA A 102 59.01 -4.72 -26.95
CA ALA A 102 57.57 -4.80 -27.06
C ALA A 102 56.92 -3.41 -27.09
N GLN A 103 56.08 -3.17 -28.09
CA GLN A 103 55.20 -2.01 -28.19
C GLN A 103 53.79 -2.42 -27.79
N THR A 104 52.97 -1.48 -27.31
CA THR A 104 51.63 -1.77 -26.79
C THR A 104 50.53 -1.28 -27.71
N VAL A 105 49.44 -2.04 -27.79
CA VAL A 105 48.17 -1.63 -28.39
C VAL A 105 47.09 -1.73 -27.34
N ASP A 106 46.40 -0.63 -27.10
CA ASP A 106 45.19 -0.60 -26.28
C ASP A 106 44.02 -1.13 -27.09
N VAL A 107 43.33 -2.12 -26.51
CA VAL A 107 42.11 -2.74 -27.05
C VAL A 107 40.98 -2.31 -26.14
N THR A 108 39.97 -1.63 -26.69
CA THR A 108 38.80 -1.14 -25.96
C THR A 108 37.52 -1.69 -26.57
N VAL A 109 36.53 -2.05 -25.74
CA VAL A 109 35.20 -2.49 -26.21
C VAL A 109 34.20 -1.39 -25.90
N ALA A 110 33.72 -0.71 -26.94
CA ALA A 110 32.71 0.33 -26.84
C ALA A 110 31.37 -0.24 -26.36
N ASP A 111 30.56 0.63 -25.75
CA ASP A 111 29.17 0.33 -25.46
C ASP A 111 28.38 0.18 -26.76
N ASP A 112 27.53 -0.84 -26.83
CA ASP A 112 26.39 -0.82 -27.71
C ASP A 112 25.13 -0.90 -26.85
N SER A 113 24.13 -0.11 -27.19
CA SER A 113 22.99 0.16 -26.30
C SER A 113 22.03 -1.02 -26.14
N ASN A 114 22.43 -2.24 -26.49
CA ASN A 114 21.57 -3.42 -26.45
C ASN A 114 22.12 -4.47 -25.46
N SER A 115 21.22 -5.29 -24.92
CA SER A 115 21.56 -6.36 -23.99
C SER A 115 21.78 -7.71 -24.69
N SER A 116 21.96 -7.71 -26.01
CA SER A 116 22.19 -8.93 -26.78
C SER A 116 23.66 -9.35 -26.60
N PRO A 117 23.97 -10.65 -26.56
CA PRO A 117 25.35 -11.08 -26.56
C PRO A 117 26.08 -10.57 -27.80
N GLN A 118 27.15 -9.77 -27.60
CA GLN A 118 28.07 -9.43 -28.67
C GLN A 118 28.87 -10.65 -29.11
N ALA A 119 29.22 -10.65 -30.40
CA ALA A 119 30.20 -11.58 -30.93
C ALA A 119 31.61 -11.18 -30.44
N ASP A 120 32.39 -12.18 -30.03
CA ASP A 120 33.83 -12.03 -29.78
C ASP A 120 34.55 -11.41 -30.99
N ASP A 121 35.65 -10.72 -30.75
CA ASP A 121 36.50 -10.17 -31.80
C ASP A 121 37.72 -11.05 -32.08
N THR A 122 38.16 -11.07 -33.34
CA THR A 122 39.46 -11.61 -33.74
C THR A 122 40.32 -10.47 -34.28
N ILE A 123 41.41 -10.17 -33.57
CA ILE A 123 42.44 -9.23 -34.00
C ILE A 123 43.49 -9.99 -34.81
N THR A 124 43.70 -9.60 -36.06
CA THR A 124 44.73 -10.15 -36.94
C THR A 124 45.87 -9.15 -37.07
N LEU A 125 47.10 -9.58 -36.78
CA LEU A 125 48.31 -8.79 -36.94
C LEU A 125 49.11 -9.28 -38.14
N SER A 126 49.37 -8.40 -39.09
CA SER A 126 50.10 -8.70 -40.33
C SER A 126 51.33 -7.82 -40.46
N ALA A 127 52.49 -8.41 -40.70
CA ALA A 127 53.75 -7.68 -40.84
C ALA A 127 54.11 -7.43 -42.31
N SER A 128 54.62 -6.24 -42.61
CA SER A 128 55.13 -5.87 -43.93
C SER A 128 56.41 -5.03 -43.82
N GLY A 129 57.24 -5.04 -44.86
CA GLY A 129 58.53 -4.33 -44.86
C GLY A 129 59.64 -5.04 -44.09
N GLY A 130 60.86 -4.48 -44.14
CA GLY A 130 62.01 -4.92 -43.34
C GLY A 130 62.45 -6.38 -43.42
N GLY A 131 61.97 -7.16 -44.41
CA GLY A 131 62.20 -8.60 -44.51
C GLY A 131 61.10 -9.48 -43.88
N TYR A 132 60.10 -8.89 -43.21
CA TYR A 132 59.04 -9.60 -42.49
C TYR A 132 57.76 -9.84 -43.31
N GLY A 133 57.71 -9.47 -44.59
CA GLY A 133 56.50 -9.61 -45.43
C GLY A 133 56.04 -11.05 -45.70
N SER A 134 56.81 -12.07 -45.30
CA SER A 134 56.41 -13.48 -45.33
C SER A 134 56.26 -14.09 -43.93
N ALA A 135 56.35 -13.27 -42.87
CA ALA A 135 56.03 -13.71 -41.53
C ALA A 135 54.54 -14.09 -41.48
N PRO A 136 54.18 -15.23 -40.85
CA PRO A 136 52.78 -15.60 -40.70
C PRO A 136 52.01 -14.57 -39.88
N ASP A 137 50.76 -14.33 -40.27
CA ASP A 137 49.83 -13.52 -39.47
C ASP A 137 49.61 -14.14 -38.09
N VAL A 138 49.44 -13.28 -37.10
CA VAL A 138 49.11 -13.71 -35.73
C VAL A 138 47.73 -13.24 -35.38
N THR A 139 46.87 -14.14 -34.94
CA THR A 139 45.51 -13.80 -34.48
C THR A 139 45.41 -13.84 -32.95
N ARG A 140 44.61 -12.93 -32.39
CA ARG A 140 44.27 -12.89 -30.97
C ARG A 140 42.77 -12.73 -30.82
N THR A 141 42.19 -13.48 -29.88
CA THR A 141 40.76 -13.39 -29.59
C THR A 141 40.53 -12.38 -28.47
N VAL A 142 39.46 -11.61 -28.61
CA VAL A 142 38.90 -10.77 -27.55
C VAL A 142 37.52 -11.34 -27.25
N ALA A 143 37.41 -12.07 -26.15
CA ALA A 143 36.13 -12.54 -25.65
C ALA A 143 35.35 -11.36 -25.06
N ILE A 144 34.14 -11.10 -25.55
CA ILE A 144 33.32 -9.98 -25.12
C ILE A 144 32.18 -10.48 -24.23
N THR A 145 32.13 -10.00 -22.99
CA THR A 145 31.06 -10.35 -22.05
C THR A 145 29.98 -9.25 -22.08
N PRO A 146 28.68 -9.62 -22.17
CA PRO A 146 27.59 -8.64 -22.19
C PRO A 146 27.57 -7.75 -20.95
N ALA A 147 27.01 -6.55 -21.10
CA ALA A 147 26.76 -5.66 -19.96
C ALA A 147 25.98 -6.37 -18.83
N ALA A 148 26.37 -6.07 -17.58
CA ALA A 148 25.67 -6.62 -16.43
C ALA A 148 24.32 -5.93 -16.24
N THR A 149 23.42 -6.58 -15.51
CA THR A 149 22.18 -5.98 -15.00
C THR A 149 22.22 -5.99 -13.47
N ILE A 150 21.66 -4.94 -12.87
CA ILE A 150 21.42 -4.88 -11.43
C ILE A 150 20.12 -5.64 -11.16
N VAL A 151 20.22 -6.78 -10.50
CA VAL A 151 19.08 -7.65 -10.19
C VAL A 151 18.64 -7.40 -8.76
N VAL A 152 17.47 -6.76 -8.60
CA VAL A 152 16.84 -6.50 -7.30
C VAL A 152 15.75 -7.54 -7.05
N SER A 153 15.54 -7.96 -5.80
CA SER A 153 14.48 -8.92 -5.44
C SER A 153 13.11 -8.54 -5.99
N SER A 154 12.36 -9.55 -6.47
CA SER A 154 11.07 -9.36 -7.14
C SER A 154 9.90 -9.08 -6.20
N SER A 155 9.98 -9.47 -4.92
CA SER A 155 8.93 -9.21 -3.92
C SER A 155 8.61 -7.73 -3.84
N SER A 156 7.32 -7.38 -3.82
CA SER A 156 6.88 -6.04 -3.40
C SER A 156 7.38 -5.79 -1.98
N VAL A 157 7.72 -4.53 -1.69
CA VAL A 157 8.10 -4.11 -0.34
C VAL A 157 7.03 -3.15 0.12
N THR A 158 6.38 -3.55 1.20
CA THR A 158 5.48 -2.69 1.94
C THR A 158 6.07 -2.50 3.34
N VAL A 159 6.26 -1.25 3.72
CA VAL A 159 6.58 -0.81 5.09
C VAL A 159 5.38 -0.04 5.61
N ARG A 160 5.21 0.01 6.92
CA ARG A 160 4.11 0.74 7.57
C ARG A 160 4.67 1.77 8.52
N GLU A 161 4.11 2.97 8.54
CA GLU A 161 4.39 3.98 9.57
C GLU A 161 4.09 3.43 10.97
N GLY A 162 4.68 4.04 12.01
CA GLY A 162 4.70 3.53 13.39
C GLY A 162 5.41 2.18 13.62
N ASN A 163 5.71 1.42 12.56
CA ASN A 163 6.40 0.14 12.64
C ASN A 163 7.92 0.33 12.56
N THR A 164 8.60 -0.04 13.63
CA THR A 164 10.07 0.10 13.69
C THR A 164 10.83 -0.95 12.86
N GLN A 165 10.17 -1.96 12.30
CA GLN A 165 10.81 -3.05 11.57
C GLN A 165 11.16 -2.69 10.13
N ALA A 166 12.44 -2.71 9.82
CA ALA A 166 12.92 -2.58 8.45
C ALA A 166 12.63 -3.83 7.62
N LYS A 167 12.30 -3.64 6.33
CA LYS A 167 12.20 -4.70 5.32
C LYS A 167 13.49 -4.77 4.52
N SER A 168 13.85 -5.97 4.07
CA SER A 168 15.06 -6.20 3.28
C SER A 168 14.75 -6.31 1.80
N LEU A 169 15.50 -5.58 0.98
CA LEU A 169 15.67 -5.85 -0.45
C LEU A 169 17.01 -6.53 -0.67
N THR A 170 17.07 -7.47 -1.62
CA THR A 170 18.34 -8.08 -2.01
C THR A 170 18.74 -7.65 -3.41
N VAL A 171 20.04 -7.46 -3.61
CA VAL A 171 20.65 -7.00 -4.84
C VAL A 171 21.81 -7.91 -5.20
N LYS A 172 21.91 -8.28 -6.48
CA LYS A 172 23.08 -8.94 -7.08
C LYS A 172 23.28 -8.43 -8.50
N LEU A 173 24.36 -8.84 -9.14
CA LEU A 173 24.66 -8.55 -10.53
C LEU A 173 24.41 -9.81 -11.39
N SER A 174 24.10 -9.64 -12.67
CA SER A 174 23.95 -10.75 -13.62
C SER A 174 25.27 -11.20 -14.27
N ALA A 175 26.31 -10.37 -14.22
CA ALA A 175 27.65 -10.68 -14.70
C ALA A 175 28.74 -10.17 -13.74
N SER A 176 29.93 -10.75 -13.84
CA SER A 176 31.07 -10.38 -13.01
C SER A 176 31.61 -8.99 -13.37
N PRO A 177 32.01 -8.17 -12.37
CA PRO A 177 32.80 -6.96 -12.57
C PRO A 177 34.12 -7.21 -13.31
N LYS A 178 34.76 -6.15 -13.82
CA LYS A 178 36.09 -6.22 -14.44
C LYS A 178 37.11 -6.79 -13.46
N SER A 179 37.98 -7.68 -13.95
CA SER A 179 39.08 -8.25 -13.15
C SER A 179 39.94 -7.15 -12.52
N GLY A 180 40.21 -7.25 -11.22
CA GLY A 180 40.98 -6.25 -10.47
C GLY A 180 40.19 -5.00 -10.05
N THR A 181 38.88 -4.91 -10.34
CA THR A 181 38.03 -3.79 -9.89
C THR A 181 36.90 -4.25 -8.95
N LEU A 182 36.44 -3.33 -8.11
CA LEU A 182 35.22 -3.50 -7.32
C LEU A 182 34.08 -2.75 -8.00
N ALA A 183 33.01 -3.47 -8.31
CA ALA A 183 31.77 -2.85 -8.76
C ALA A 183 31.11 -2.14 -7.58
N ARG A 184 30.76 -0.86 -7.75
CA ARG A 184 30.00 -0.08 -6.77
C ARG A 184 28.64 0.28 -7.34
N ILE A 185 27.60 0.01 -6.57
CA ILE A 185 26.22 0.42 -6.87
C ILE A 185 25.80 1.47 -5.84
N ASN A 186 25.46 2.66 -6.30
CA ASN A 186 24.90 3.72 -5.47
C ASN A 186 23.38 3.54 -5.39
N ILE A 187 22.81 3.85 -4.23
CA ILE A 187 21.39 3.72 -3.95
C ILE A 187 20.86 5.08 -3.52
N THR A 188 19.80 5.52 -4.18
CA THR A 188 19.06 6.75 -3.86
C THR A 188 17.57 6.46 -3.79
N HIS A 189 16.79 7.40 -3.27
CA HIS A 189 15.33 7.36 -3.27
C HIS A 189 14.77 8.76 -3.49
N ASP A 190 13.54 8.85 -3.99
CA ASP A 190 12.85 10.09 -4.38
C ASP A 190 12.05 10.75 -3.24
N HIS A 191 11.76 10.03 -2.16
CA HIS A 191 11.04 10.56 -0.99
C HIS A 191 11.91 10.41 0.26
N GLY A 192 12.62 11.49 0.59
CA GLY A 192 13.57 11.55 1.70
C GLY A 192 12.91 11.43 3.08
N ASP A 193 11.65 11.85 3.18
CA ASP A 193 10.92 11.98 4.45
C ASP A 193 10.05 10.77 4.78
N ALA A 194 9.66 9.95 3.79
CA ALA A 194 8.84 8.75 4.03
C ALA A 194 9.65 7.51 4.43
N VAL A 195 10.92 7.39 3.99
CA VAL A 195 11.74 6.20 4.28
C VAL A 195 13.20 6.53 4.58
N THR A 196 13.86 5.59 5.26
CA THR A 196 15.31 5.47 5.33
C THR A 196 15.79 4.21 4.63
N VAL A 197 16.85 4.33 3.83
CA VAL A 197 17.50 3.22 3.14
C VAL A 197 18.94 3.07 3.61
N SER A 198 19.36 1.85 3.97
CA SER A 198 20.72 1.59 4.42
C SER A 198 21.20 0.16 4.09
N PRO A 199 22.43 -0.02 3.56
CA PRO A 199 23.37 1.02 3.17
C PRO A 199 22.98 1.73 1.86
N LEU A 200 23.56 2.90 1.60
CA LEU A 200 23.37 3.66 0.33
C LEU A 200 24.38 3.29 -0.76
N THR A 201 25.27 2.33 -0.49
CA THR A 201 26.23 1.81 -1.47
C THR A 201 26.47 0.33 -1.24
N LEU A 202 26.46 -0.45 -2.31
CA LEU A 202 26.86 -1.86 -2.33
C LEU A 202 28.15 -2.03 -3.12
N SER A 203 28.97 -2.99 -2.71
CA SER A 203 30.22 -3.33 -3.39
C SER A 203 30.28 -4.81 -3.74
N PHE A 204 30.61 -5.11 -4.99
CA PHE A 204 30.71 -6.46 -5.52
C PHE A 204 32.09 -6.71 -6.11
N SER A 205 32.66 -7.88 -5.85
CA SER A 205 33.91 -8.35 -6.44
C SER A 205 33.62 -9.41 -7.50
N THR A 206 34.67 -9.82 -8.24
CA THR A 206 34.60 -10.98 -9.15
C THR A 206 34.22 -12.30 -8.48
N ARG A 207 34.23 -12.36 -7.13
CA ARG A 207 33.83 -13.53 -6.34
C ARG A 207 32.45 -13.41 -5.71
N THR A 208 31.92 -12.19 -5.57
CA THR A 208 30.69 -11.92 -4.79
C THR A 208 29.56 -11.31 -5.62
N TRP A 209 29.78 -11.03 -6.91
CA TRP A 209 28.82 -10.36 -7.79
C TRP A 209 27.45 -11.05 -7.87
N ASN A 210 27.41 -12.38 -7.82
CA ASN A 210 26.19 -13.17 -7.85
C ASN A 210 25.63 -13.49 -6.46
N SER A 211 26.32 -13.06 -5.39
CA SER A 211 25.86 -13.24 -4.01
C SER A 211 24.85 -12.16 -3.64
N LEU A 212 23.77 -12.55 -2.98
CA LEU A 212 22.73 -11.61 -2.53
C LEU A 212 23.29 -10.67 -1.46
N SER A 213 23.33 -9.38 -1.77
CA SER A 213 23.61 -8.32 -0.81
C SER A 213 22.31 -7.69 -0.36
N SER A 214 22.16 -7.41 0.94
CA SER A 214 20.92 -6.85 1.48
C SER A 214 21.01 -5.35 1.71
N ILE A 215 19.93 -4.64 1.40
CA ILE A 215 19.66 -3.29 1.88
C ILE A 215 18.41 -3.34 2.74
N ARG A 216 18.32 -2.43 3.71
CA ARG A 216 17.18 -2.28 4.60
C ARG A 216 16.43 -1.00 4.25
N VAL A 217 15.12 -1.12 4.15
CA VAL A 217 14.19 -0.02 3.97
C VAL A 217 13.32 0.05 5.21
N LYS A 218 13.26 1.22 5.83
CA LYS A 218 12.42 1.46 7.01
C LYS A 218 11.58 2.70 6.76
N SER A 219 10.29 2.62 7.03
CA SER A 219 9.40 3.79 7.09
C SER A 219 9.92 4.78 8.14
N LYS A 220 9.71 6.05 7.85
CA LYS A 220 9.66 7.08 8.87
C LYS A 220 8.20 7.20 9.32
N ASP A 221 8.03 7.90 10.42
CA ASP A 221 6.73 8.17 11.02
C ASP A 221 6.54 9.66 10.79
N ASP A 222 5.47 10.05 10.13
CA ASP A 222 5.08 11.45 10.04
C ASP A 222 3.71 11.70 10.69
N ALA A 223 2.92 12.62 10.17
CA ALA A 223 1.64 13.01 10.76
C ALA A 223 0.60 13.34 9.69
N ASP A 224 0.90 13.05 8.42
CA ASP A 224 -0.11 13.08 7.39
C ASP A 224 -0.95 11.79 7.44
N PHE A 225 -1.79 11.59 6.44
CA PHE A 225 -2.77 10.49 6.46
C PHE A 225 -2.78 9.71 5.15
N ASP A 226 -1.74 9.89 4.35
CA ASP A 226 -1.70 9.42 2.96
C ASP A 226 -0.76 8.19 2.86
N ASP A 227 -1.08 7.26 1.95
CA ASP A 227 -0.15 6.17 1.64
C ASP A 227 0.84 6.64 0.55
N GLU A 228 2.14 6.51 0.77
CA GLU A 228 3.16 6.91 -0.20
C GLU A 228 3.66 5.75 -1.07
N THR A 229 4.22 6.12 -2.21
CA THR A 229 5.06 5.22 -2.99
C THR A 229 6.45 5.83 -3.19
N VAL A 230 7.47 5.12 -2.71
CA VAL A 230 8.88 5.52 -2.85
C VAL A 230 9.56 4.70 -3.94
N THR A 231 10.30 5.37 -4.83
CA THR A 231 11.16 4.73 -5.83
C THR A 231 12.60 4.68 -5.35
N ILE A 232 13.10 3.49 -5.03
CA ILE A 232 14.52 3.26 -4.78
C ILE A 232 15.22 3.05 -6.13
N THR A 233 16.28 3.82 -6.37
CA THR A 233 17.08 3.78 -7.60
C THR A 233 18.47 3.22 -7.32
N PHE A 234 18.92 2.28 -8.17
CA PHE A 234 20.21 1.62 -8.09
C PHE A 234 21.02 1.96 -9.35
N THR A 235 22.15 2.63 -9.17
CA THR A 235 22.99 3.10 -10.29
C THR A 235 24.39 2.55 -10.17
N ALA A 236 24.90 1.96 -11.26
CA ALA A 236 26.30 1.55 -11.35
C ALA A 236 27.21 2.80 -11.31
N ALA A 237 28.10 2.85 -10.32
CA ALA A 237 28.98 3.99 -10.07
C ALA A 237 30.42 3.75 -10.55
N SER A 238 30.94 2.54 -10.40
CA SER A 238 32.30 2.18 -10.85
C SER A 238 32.47 0.67 -10.98
N GLY A 239 33.47 0.22 -11.73
CA GLY A 239 33.92 -1.19 -11.78
C GLY A 239 32.96 -2.15 -12.51
N ILE A 240 31.82 -1.64 -12.96
CA ILE A 240 30.87 -2.35 -13.80
C ILE A 240 30.04 -1.36 -14.61
N TYR A 241 29.64 -1.78 -15.79
CA TYR A 241 28.59 -1.12 -16.55
C TYR A 241 27.31 -1.93 -16.39
N ALA A 242 26.24 -1.25 -15.96
CA ALA A 242 24.92 -1.83 -15.85
C ALA A 242 23.85 -0.72 -15.95
N PRO A 243 22.74 -0.95 -16.68
CA PRO A 243 21.61 -0.04 -16.67
C PRO A 243 21.08 0.21 -15.25
N THR A 244 20.55 1.40 -15.03
CA THR A 244 19.90 1.75 -13.76
C THR A 244 18.71 0.82 -13.52
N ALA A 245 18.62 0.27 -12.31
CA ALA A 245 17.46 -0.48 -11.86
C ALA A 245 16.68 0.34 -10.85
N THR A 246 15.36 0.15 -10.80
CA THR A 246 14.49 0.79 -9.81
C THR A 246 13.62 -0.23 -9.10
N LYS A 247 13.20 0.11 -7.89
CA LYS A 247 12.28 -0.68 -7.10
C LYS A 247 11.29 0.25 -6.38
N SER A 248 10.01 0.02 -6.61
CA SER A 248 8.95 0.70 -5.88
C SER A 248 8.74 0.04 -4.50
N VAL A 249 8.57 0.88 -3.49
CA VAL A 249 8.23 0.54 -2.10
C VAL A 249 6.93 1.26 -1.76
N SER A 250 5.94 0.52 -1.26
CA SER A 250 4.72 1.09 -0.70
C SER A 250 4.98 1.43 0.77
N VAL A 251 4.61 2.63 1.18
CA VAL A 251 4.52 3.03 2.59
C VAL A 251 3.03 3.07 2.92
N GLU A 252 2.63 2.33 3.94
CA GLU A 252 1.27 2.37 4.47
C GLU A 252 1.25 3.30 5.68
N ASP A 253 0.35 4.27 5.67
CA ASP A 253 0.13 5.14 6.82
C ASP A 253 -0.51 4.36 7.97
N ASP A 254 -0.17 4.75 9.20
CA ASP A 254 -0.80 4.26 10.41
C ASP A 254 -1.53 5.30 11.24
N ASP A 255 -1.49 6.56 10.83
CA ASP A 255 -2.29 7.60 11.43
C ASP A 255 -3.78 7.46 11.07
N THR A 256 -4.61 8.07 11.90
CA THR A 256 -6.06 8.10 11.68
C THR A 256 -6.57 9.48 12.06
N PRO A 257 -7.21 10.21 11.12
CA PRO A 257 -7.77 11.52 11.41
C PRO A 257 -8.71 11.46 12.62
N SER A 258 -8.61 12.45 13.52
CA SER A 258 -9.43 12.53 14.72
C SER A 258 -10.18 13.86 14.82
N GLY A 259 -11.44 13.80 15.24
CA GLY A 259 -12.30 14.97 15.41
C GLY A 259 -13.63 14.64 16.10
N SER A 260 -14.65 15.47 15.89
CA SER A 260 -15.99 15.29 16.45
C SER A 260 -17.08 15.31 15.38
N ILE A 261 -18.19 14.62 15.67
CA ILE A 261 -19.46 14.79 14.97
C ILE A 261 -20.13 16.02 15.57
N GLU A 262 -20.47 17.02 14.74
CA GLU A 262 -21.19 18.20 15.18
C GLU A 262 -22.63 18.14 14.68
N VAL A 263 -23.60 18.27 15.59
CA VAL A 263 -25.03 18.16 15.29
C VAL A 263 -25.79 19.36 15.83
N THR A 264 -26.49 20.07 14.93
CA THR A 264 -27.30 21.27 15.18
C THR A 264 -28.78 20.96 14.93
N PRO A 265 -29.74 21.49 15.71
CA PRO A 265 -29.58 22.40 16.84
C PRO A 265 -28.87 21.79 18.05
N ALA A 266 -28.30 22.64 18.89
CA ALA A 266 -27.80 22.24 20.20
C ALA A 266 -28.98 21.86 21.14
N GLY A 267 -28.73 20.97 22.10
CA GLY A 267 -29.79 20.46 22.99
C GLY A 267 -30.70 19.44 22.31
N ALA A 268 -31.92 19.31 22.86
CA ALA A 268 -32.96 18.42 22.35
C ALA A 268 -33.69 19.03 21.14
N LEU A 269 -34.13 18.17 20.23
CA LEU A 269 -35.03 18.55 19.15
C LEU A 269 -36.47 18.42 19.64
N ALA A 270 -37.24 19.50 19.63
CA ALA A 270 -38.66 19.46 19.99
C ALA A 270 -39.53 19.41 18.74
N ILE A 271 -40.43 18.43 18.67
CA ILE A 271 -41.45 18.26 17.64
C ILE A 271 -42.77 17.88 18.31
N ALA A 272 -43.89 18.12 17.65
CA ALA A 272 -45.18 17.53 18.04
C ALA A 272 -45.40 16.24 17.23
N GLU A 273 -46.33 15.42 17.69
CA GLU A 273 -46.89 14.31 16.88
C GLU A 273 -47.34 14.82 15.51
N GLY A 274 -47.13 13.97 14.48
CA GLY A 274 -47.34 14.32 13.08
C GLY A 274 -46.39 15.39 12.52
N GLY A 275 -45.54 15.96 13.38
CA GLY A 275 -44.59 17.02 13.08
C GLY A 275 -43.26 16.53 12.52
N THR A 276 -42.46 17.49 12.05
CA THR A 276 -41.10 17.23 11.57
C THR A 276 -40.10 18.23 12.13
N GLY A 277 -38.86 17.78 12.31
CA GLY A 277 -37.71 18.57 12.69
C GLY A 277 -36.50 18.24 11.81
N THR A 278 -35.45 19.05 11.88
CA THR A 278 -34.23 18.82 11.08
C THR A 278 -33.00 18.87 11.96
N LEU A 279 -32.13 17.86 11.80
CA LEU A 279 -30.79 17.83 12.34
C LEU A 279 -29.78 18.11 11.22
N MET A 280 -28.86 19.03 11.45
CA MET A 280 -27.76 19.36 10.55
C MET A 280 -26.47 18.76 11.12
N VAL A 281 -25.76 17.96 10.32
CA VAL A 281 -24.60 17.18 10.77
C VAL A 281 -23.37 17.55 9.93
N LYS A 282 -22.23 17.75 10.58
CA LYS A 282 -20.91 17.88 9.93
C LYS A 282 -19.80 17.27 10.81
N LEU A 283 -18.59 17.19 10.28
CA LEU A 283 -17.39 16.79 11.01
C LEU A 283 -16.50 18.00 11.29
N SER A 284 -15.81 17.99 12.44
CA SER A 284 -14.91 19.09 12.84
C SER A 284 -13.52 19.04 12.20
N ALA A 285 -13.10 17.87 11.71
CA ALA A 285 -11.79 17.65 11.11
C ALA A 285 -11.92 16.97 9.75
N THR A 286 -10.95 17.22 8.87
CA THR A 286 -10.91 16.62 7.54
C THR A 286 -10.66 15.12 7.63
N PRO A 287 -11.42 14.28 6.92
CA PRO A 287 -11.01 12.92 6.60
C PRO A 287 -9.69 12.88 5.82
N ALA A 288 -9.03 11.72 5.84
CA ALA A 288 -7.86 11.41 5.01
C ALA A 288 -8.18 11.54 3.51
N ALA A 289 -7.20 11.87 2.69
CA ALA A 289 -7.45 12.08 1.27
C ALA A 289 -7.98 10.78 0.62
N ASN A 290 -8.98 10.91 -0.25
CA ASN A 290 -9.61 9.79 -0.93
C ASN A 290 -10.28 8.72 -0.02
N LYS A 291 -10.40 8.97 1.29
CA LYS A 291 -11.14 8.13 2.23
C LYS A 291 -12.48 8.77 2.59
N ASN A 292 -13.53 7.96 2.64
CA ASN A 292 -14.87 8.40 3.04
C ASN A 292 -15.13 8.02 4.49
N VAL A 293 -15.78 8.91 5.23
CA VAL A 293 -16.27 8.67 6.59
C VAL A 293 -17.77 8.50 6.54
N THR A 294 -18.27 7.42 7.13
CA THR A 294 -19.71 7.20 7.27
C THR A 294 -20.12 7.50 8.71
N VAL A 295 -21.06 8.44 8.88
CA VAL A 295 -21.77 8.67 10.14
C VAL A 295 -23.08 7.89 10.08
N ASN A 296 -23.19 6.83 10.88
CA ASN A 296 -24.40 6.03 11.00
C ASN A 296 -25.33 6.63 12.05
N LEU A 297 -26.64 6.57 11.79
CA LEU A 297 -27.70 7.07 12.65
C LEU A 297 -28.59 5.91 13.10
N SER A 298 -28.89 5.85 14.40
CA SER A 298 -29.87 4.91 14.97
C SER A 298 -30.83 5.64 15.91
N LYS A 299 -32.06 5.12 16.02
CA LYS A 299 -33.12 5.62 16.91
C LYS A 299 -33.55 4.54 17.88
N THR A 300 -34.29 4.93 18.92
CA THR A 300 -34.80 4.04 19.99
C THR A 300 -36.32 3.91 20.01
N ASN A 301 -37.05 4.90 19.50
CA ASN A 301 -38.50 4.93 19.41
C ASN A 301 -38.95 4.53 18.00
N ASP A 302 -39.95 3.66 17.89
CA ASP A 302 -40.48 3.17 16.62
C ASP A 302 -41.34 4.20 15.88
N ASP A 303 -41.99 5.11 16.61
CA ASP A 303 -42.85 6.19 16.10
C ASP A 303 -42.06 7.38 15.54
N VAL A 304 -40.73 7.36 15.71
CA VAL A 304 -39.83 8.28 15.01
C VAL A 304 -39.31 7.67 13.72
N SER A 305 -39.24 8.46 12.65
CA SER A 305 -38.57 8.07 11.41
C SER A 305 -37.50 9.09 11.00
N LEU A 306 -36.43 8.59 10.38
CA LEU A 306 -35.31 9.39 9.89
C LEU A 306 -35.26 9.34 8.36
N SER A 307 -35.11 10.50 7.73
CA SER A 307 -34.93 10.60 6.27
C SER A 307 -33.67 9.88 5.73
N LYS A 308 -32.69 9.64 6.60
CA LYS A 308 -31.42 8.97 6.30
C LYS A 308 -30.97 8.18 7.53
N THR A 309 -30.41 7.00 7.31
CA THR A 309 -29.80 6.16 8.35
C THR A 309 -28.26 6.26 8.36
N ALA A 310 -27.67 6.91 7.36
CA ALA A 310 -26.25 7.20 7.29
C ALA A 310 -25.97 8.45 6.47
N LEU A 311 -24.85 9.11 6.77
CA LEU A 311 -24.30 10.26 6.04
C LEU A 311 -22.86 9.94 5.63
N THR A 312 -22.47 10.34 4.42
CA THR A 312 -21.12 10.13 3.90
C THR A 312 -20.40 11.47 3.80
N PHE A 313 -19.25 11.56 4.46
CA PHE A 313 -18.35 12.71 4.41
C PHE A 313 -17.05 12.35 3.70
N THR A 314 -16.50 13.31 2.96
CA THR A 314 -15.25 13.25 2.21
C THR A 314 -14.39 14.44 2.62
N SER A 315 -13.10 14.43 2.26
CA SER A 315 -12.21 15.59 2.46
C SER A 315 -12.73 16.89 1.82
N ALA A 316 -13.64 16.81 0.84
CA ALA A 316 -14.23 17.97 0.18
C ALA A 316 -15.52 18.49 0.83
N ASN A 317 -16.24 17.68 1.61
CA ASN A 317 -17.55 18.07 2.15
C ASN A 317 -17.70 17.91 3.67
N TYR A 318 -16.67 17.47 4.39
CA TYR A 318 -16.72 17.17 5.83
C TYR A 318 -17.27 18.32 6.68
N SER A 319 -16.93 19.56 6.33
CA SER A 319 -17.35 20.77 7.05
C SER A 319 -18.69 21.34 6.57
N THR A 320 -19.27 20.78 5.50
CA THR A 320 -20.56 21.20 4.95
C THR A 320 -21.68 20.44 5.66
N GLU A 321 -22.64 21.17 6.23
CA GLU A 321 -23.74 20.57 6.96
C GLU A 321 -24.65 19.75 6.04
N GLN A 322 -24.88 18.49 6.41
CA GLN A 322 -25.83 17.59 5.76
C GLN A 322 -27.09 17.46 6.63
N SER A 323 -28.26 17.57 6.01
CA SER A 323 -29.54 17.52 6.71
C SER A 323 -30.07 16.10 6.89
N VAL A 324 -30.69 15.86 8.04
CA VAL A 324 -31.52 14.70 8.35
C VAL A 324 -32.84 15.19 8.92
N THR A 325 -33.92 14.97 8.19
CA THR A 325 -35.28 15.20 8.68
C THR A 325 -35.68 14.07 9.63
N VAL A 326 -36.24 14.46 10.77
CA VAL A 326 -36.82 13.60 11.81
C VAL A 326 -38.32 13.84 11.79
N THR A 327 -39.11 12.78 11.77
CA THR A 327 -40.58 12.85 11.74
C THR A 327 -41.14 12.01 12.88
N ALA A 328 -42.07 12.57 13.65
CA ALA A 328 -42.90 11.80 14.59
C ALA A 328 -44.16 11.32 13.88
N ALA A 329 -44.59 10.09 14.16
CA ALA A 329 -45.90 9.61 13.77
C ALA A 329 -47.00 10.42 14.48
N GLU A 330 -48.19 10.41 13.91
CA GLU A 330 -49.40 10.83 14.61
C GLU A 330 -50.02 9.58 15.22
N ASP A 331 -50.41 9.62 16.49
CA ASP A 331 -51.29 8.62 17.09
C ASP A 331 -52.50 9.32 17.76
N ASP A 332 -53.56 8.57 18.05
CA ASP A 332 -54.85 9.09 18.53
C ASP A 332 -55.30 8.48 19.88
N ALA A 333 -54.38 7.78 20.56
CA ALA A 333 -54.72 6.88 21.66
C ALA A 333 -53.75 6.95 22.85
N ASP A 334 -52.59 7.59 22.71
CA ASP A 334 -51.74 7.96 23.83
C ASP A 334 -51.92 9.46 24.15
N TYR A 335 -51.91 9.83 25.42
CA TYR A 335 -52.09 11.22 25.88
C TYR A 335 -50.86 11.72 26.64
N ALA A 336 -49.71 11.11 26.34
CA ALA A 336 -48.47 11.32 27.05
C ALA A 336 -47.37 11.80 26.10
N ASP A 337 -46.62 12.82 26.53
CA ASP A 337 -45.41 13.23 25.83
C ASP A 337 -44.42 12.05 25.73
N ASP A 338 -43.74 12.00 24.59
CA ASP A 338 -42.94 10.87 24.20
C ASP A 338 -41.49 11.31 23.86
N THR A 339 -40.55 10.36 23.84
CA THR A 339 -39.14 10.69 23.58
C THR A 339 -38.43 9.69 22.69
N ASP A 340 -37.44 10.17 21.94
CA ASP A 340 -36.48 9.34 21.22
C ASP A 340 -35.03 9.78 21.47
N THR A 341 -34.08 8.86 21.32
CA THR A 341 -32.65 9.15 21.34
C THR A 341 -32.02 8.74 20.01
N ILE A 342 -31.66 9.72 19.20
CA ILE A 342 -30.90 9.52 17.98
C ILE A 342 -29.41 9.45 18.32
N THR A 343 -28.74 8.36 17.96
CA THR A 343 -27.30 8.16 18.15
C THR A 343 -26.58 8.28 16.81
N PHE A 344 -25.51 9.07 16.80
CA PHE A 344 -24.59 9.26 15.67
C PHE A 344 -23.26 8.59 16.00
N SER A 345 -22.80 7.70 15.13
CA SER A 345 -21.52 6.99 15.30
C SER A 345 -20.74 6.97 13.98
N VAL A 346 -19.44 7.21 14.05
CA VAL A 346 -18.56 7.07 12.89
C VAL A 346 -18.15 5.62 12.67
N SER A 347 -17.99 5.24 11.41
CA SER A 347 -17.33 4.00 11.00
C SER A 347 -16.31 4.31 9.90
N GLY A 348 -15.14 3.65 9.94
CA GLY A 348 -14.04 3.85 8.99
C GLY A 348 -12.76 4.36 9.67
N GLU A 349 -11.82 4.84 8.86
CA GLU A 349 -10.55 5.43 9.30
C GLU A 349 -10.75 6.90 9.74
N TYR A 350 -11.59 7.10 10.76
CA TYR A 350 -11.80 8.39 11.40
C TYR A 350 -12.24 8.19 12.85
N THR A 351 -11.55 8.84 13.78
CA THR A 351 -11.81 8.70 15.22
C THR A 351 -12.69 9.84 15.71
N ALA A 352 -13.89 9.53 16.17
CA ALA A 352 -14.76 10.45 16.88
C ALA A 352 -15.60 9.73 17.94
N SER A 353 -15.95 10.46 19.01
CA SER A 353 -16.90 9.95 20.00
C SER A 353 -18.33 9.97 19.44
N ASN A 354 -19.15 9.00 19.89
CA ASN A 354 -20.57 8.99 19.56
C ASN A 354 -21.25 10.24 20.10
N VAL A 355 -22.21 10.76 19.36
CA VAL A 355 -23.05 11.89 19.76
C VAL A 355 -24.49 11.40 19.86
N THR A 356 -25.21 11.81 20.90
CA THR A 356 -26.63 11.51 21.06
C THR A 356 -27.46 12.80 21.01
N LYS A 357 -28.67 12.71 20.46
CA LYS A 357 -29.66 13.77 20.44
C LYS A 357 -30.99 13.24 20.93
N THR A 358 -31.48 13.84 22.00
CA THR A 358 -32.84 13.61 22.46
C THR A 358 -33.82 14.32 21.52
N VAL A 359 -34.88 13.64 21.14
CA VAL A 359 -36.05 14.19 20.49
C VAL A 359 -37.18 14.15 21.51
N ASN A 360 -37.76 15.30 21.80
CA ASN A 360 -38.95 15.41 22.64
C ASN A 360 -40.14 15.55 21.71
N ILE A 361 -41.13 14.67 21.88
CA ILE A 361 -42.35 14.60 21.10
C ILE A 361 -43.47 15.04 22.04
N THR A 362 -44.07 16.19 21.76
CA THR A 362 -45.22 16.64 22.56
C THR A 362 -46.49 16.04 22.00
N ASP A 363 -47.25 15.40 22.88
CA ASP A 363 -48.61 14.93 22.59
C ASP A 363 -49.48 16.12 22.17
N ASN A 364 -50.26 15.93 21.11
CA ASN A 364 -51.15 16.95 20.59
C ASN A 364 -52.65 16.60 20.78
N ASP A 365 -52.96 15.46 21.39
CA ASP A 365 -54.31 14.97 21.61
C ASP A 365 -55.02 15.63 22.79
N ALA A 366 -56.36 15.59 22.73
CA ALA A 366 -57.21 16.05 23.82
C ALA A 366 -57.57 14.89 24.76
N PRO A 367 -57.51 15.07 26.10
CA PRO A 367 -57.84 14.01 27.04
C PRO A 367 -59.31 13.56 26.91
N PRO A 368 -59.62 12.29 27.23
CA PRO A 368 -60.96 11.75 27.06
C PRO A 368 -61.96 12.39 28.03
N GLY A 369 -63.14 12.77 27.51
CA GLY A 369 -64.26 13.25 28.32
C GLY A 369 -64.99 12.14 29.08
N ALA A 370 -65.60 12.49 30.22
CA ALA A 370 -66.43 11.62 31.03
C ALA A 370 -67.88 12.11 31.08
N ILE A 371 -68.83 11.19 31.31
CA ILE A 371 -70.23 11.54 31.62
C ILE A 371 -70.30 11.85 33.12
N GLU A 372 -70.68 13.07 33.46
CA GLU A 372 -70.86 13.52 34.83
C GLU A 372 -72.35 13.56 35.17
N VAL A 373 -72.72 13.01 36.32
CA VAL A 373 -74.10 12.87 36.78
C VAL A 373 -74.25 13.41 38.19
N THR A 374 -75.24 14.27 38.42
CA THR A 374 -75.55 14.87 39.73
C THR A 374 -77.02 14.60 40.12
N PRO A 375 -77.31 14.06 41.31
CA PRO A 375 -76.35 13.58 42.31
C PRO A 375 -75.58 12.35 41.83
N ALA A 376 -74.30 12.26 42.21
CA ALA A 376 -73.49 11.09 41.91
C ALA A 376 -73.93 9.89 42.77
N GLY A 377 -73.95 8.70 42.18
CA GLY A 377 -74.34 7.48 42.88
C GLY A 377 -75.86 7.34 43.04
N THR A 378 -76.35 7.37 44.28
CA THR A 378 -77.75 7.08 44.60
C THR A 378 -78.61 8.34 44.63
N LEU A 379 -79.68 8.35 43.84
CA LEU A 379 -80.78 9.30 43.95
C LEU A 379 -81.93 8.64 44.75
N THR A 380 -82.26 9.18 45.93
CA THR A 380 -83.35 8.67 46.76
C THR A 380 -84.63 9.46 46.51
N ILE A 381 -85.69 8.76 46.13
CA ILE A 381 -87.01 9.32 45.84
C ILE A 381 -88.03 8.50 46.63
N ALA A 382 -88.94 9.16 47.34
CA ALA A 382 -90.07 8.48 47.99
C ALA A 382 -91.10 8.04 46.94
N GLU A 383 -91.91 7.04 47.25
CA GLU A 383 -93.08 6.68 46.42
C GLU A 383 -93.97 7.92 46.21
N GLY A 384 -94.48 8.06 44.98
CA GLY A 384 -95.18 9.27 44.50
C GLY A 384 -94.34 10.53 44.36
N GLY A 385 -93.05 10.47 44.73
CA GLY A 385 -92.13 11.58 44.69
C GLY A 385 -91.46 11.80 43.34
N THR A 386 -90.81 12.95 43.23
CA THR A 386 -89.99 13.34 42.08
C THR A 386 -88.58 13.72 42.52
N GLY A 387 -87.60 13.42 41.68
CA GLY A 387 -86.19 13.80 41.85
C GLY A 387 -85.58 14.26 40.53
N GLU A 388 -84.40 14.87 40.60
CA GLU A 388 -83.68 15.35 39.41
C GLU A 388 -82.31 14.69 39.29
N LEU A 389 -81.97 14.34 38.05
CA LEU A 389 -80.70 13.80 37.61
C LEU A 389 -80.13 14.74 36.55
N MET A 390 -79.04 15.43 36.85
CA MET A 390 -78.40 16.37 35.93
C MET A 390 -77.21 15.68 35.27
N VAL A 391 -77.14 15.71 33.93
CA VAL A 391 -76.09 15.03 33.15
C VAL A 391 -75.34 16.05 32.31
N ARG A 392 -74.00 15.98 32.29
CA ARG A 392 -73.13 16.74 31.38
C ARG A 392 -71.92 15.92 30.96
N LEU A 393 -71.14 16.41 30.00
CA LEU A 393 -69.82 15.86 29.66
C LEU A 393 -68.71 16.75 30.25
N SER A 394 -67.62 16.13 30.70
CA SER A 394 -66.47 16.85 31.26
C SER A 394 -65.55 17.48 30.21
N ALA A 395 -65.62 17.04 28.94
CA ALA A 395 -64.82 17.56 27.83
C ALA A 395 -65.67 17.77 26.57
N GLU A 396 -65.23 18.69 25.71
CA GLU A 396 -65.90 19.00 24.44
C GLU A 396 -65.80 17.80 23.47
N PRO A 397 -66.91 17.26 22.96
CA PRO A 397 -66.86 16.08 22.11
C PRO A 397 -66.52 16.44 20.65
N ASN A 398 -65.76 15.57 19.97
CA ASN A 398 -65.38 15.74 18.56
C ASN A 398 -66.53 15.43 17.56
N ALA A 399 -67.63 14.85 18.04
CA ALA A 399 -68.88 14.61 17.33
C ALA A 399 -70.04 14.64 18.34
N ASP A 400 -71.28 14.65 17.86
CA ASP A 400 -72.43 14.62 18.76
C ASP A 400 -72.46 13.29 19.53
N VAL A 401 -72.45 13.37 20.87
CA VAL A 401 -72.49 12.24 21.79
C VAL A 401 -73.93 12.00 22.22
N THR A 402 -74.38 10.76 22.11
CA THR A 402 -75.68 10.33 22.62
C THR A 402 -75.50 9.56 23.91
N VAL A 403 -76.01 10.09 25.02
CA VAL A 403 -76.04 9.42 26.32
C VAL A 403 -77.42 8.79 26.51
N THR A 404 -77.50 7.47 26.50
CA THR A 404 -78.75 6.73 26.69
C THR A 404 -79.00 6.43 28.16
N LEU A 405 -80.23 6.65 28.60
CA LEU A 405 -80.70 6.34 29.94
C LEU A 405 -81.55 5.08 29.88
N SER A 406 -81.30 4.17 30.80
CA SER A 406 -82.09 2.95 30.98
C SER A 406 -82.58 2.85 32.42
N LYS A 407 -83.71 2.17 32.59
CA LYS A 407 -84.32 1.87 33.88
C LYS A 407 -84.70 0.40 33.90
N THR A 408 -84.61 -0.23 35.07
CA THR A 408 -84.98 -1.63 35.26
C THR A 408 -86.33 -1.79 35.96
N ASN A 409 -86.80 -0.74 36.64
CA ASN A 409 -88.10 -0.71 37.29
C ASN A 409 -89.11 0.01 36.39
N ASP A 410 -90.26 -0.62 36.14
CA ASP A 410 -91.32 -0.08 35.31
C ASP A 410 -92.06 1.09 35.98
N ASP A 411 -92.08 1.14 37.32
CA ASP A 411 -92.72 2.20 38.12
C ASP A 411 -91.93 3.53 38.11
N VAL A 412 -90.72 3.51 37.56
CA VAL A 412 -89.94 4.73 37.34
C VAL A 412 -90.27 5.31 35.97
N THR A 413 -90.52 6.61 35.88
CA THR A 413 -90.62 7.32 34.59
C THR A 413 -89.60 8.43 34.51
N LEU A 414 -89.02 8.62 33.32
CA LEU A 414 -88.02 9.65 33.04
C LEU A 414 -88.63 10.70 32.10
N SER A 415 -88.48 11.96 32.43
CA SER A 415 -88.87 13.08 31.58
C SER A 415 -87.82 14.19 31.64
N GLY A 416 -87.78 15.05 30.63
CA GLY A 416 -86.85 16.16 30.58
C GLY A 416 -87.01 16.94 29.29
N ALA A 417 -86.75 18.25 29.31
CA ALA A 417 -86.95 19.10 28.14
C ALA A 417 -86.04 18.71 26.96
N THR A 418 -84.86 18.16 27.25
CA THR A 418 -83.88 17.71 26.26
C THR A 418 -83.81 16.19 26.13
N LEU A 419 -84.62 15.44 26.90
CA LEU A 419 -84.67 13.99 26.87
C LEU A 419 -85.59 13.52 25.74
N SER A 420 -85.04 12.87 24.72
CA SER A 420 -85.80 12.31 23.60
C SER A 420 -85.53 10.82 23.48
N ASN A 421 -86.58 10.00 23.50
CA ASN A 421 -86.48 8.54 23.40
C ASN A 421 -85.45 7.93 24.40
N SER A 422 -85.50 8.39 25.66
CA SER A 422 -84.56 8.03 26.72
C SER A 422 -83.08 8.32 26.41
N ALA A 423 -82.80 9.32 25.58
CA ALA A 423 -81.44 9.75 25.25
C ALA A 423 -81.27 11.26 25.37
N LEU A 424 -80.07 11.67 25.81
CA LEU A 424 -79.59 13.05 25.82
C LEU A 424 -78.54 13.20 24.71
N THR A 425 -78.64 14.27 23.93
CA THR A 425 -77.64 14.59 22.90
C THR A 425 -76.76 15.74 23.38
N PHE A 426 -75.46 15.48 23.43
CA PHE A 426 -74.43 16.45 23.72
C PHE A 426 -73.64 16.76 22.45
N THR A 427 -73.53 18.04 22.15
CA THR A 427 -72.83 18.66 21.03
C THR A 427 -71.69 19.49 21.59
N ARG A 428 -70.79 19.97 20.72
CA ARG A 428 -69.77 20.97 21.08
C ARG A 428 -70.33 22.21 21.79
N ALA A 429 -71.58 22.58 21.52
CA ALA A 429 -72.19 23.79 22.06
C ALA A 429 -72.82 23.60 23.45
N ASN A 430 -73.19 22.39 23.84
CA ASN A 430 -73.95 22.14 25.07
C ASN A 430 -73.34 21.06 25.98
N TYR A 431 -72.18 20.49 25.64
CA TYR A 431 -71.56 19.39 26.39
C TYR A 431 -71.38 19.69 27.89
N SER A 432 -70.99 20.91 28.23
CA SER A 432 -70.73 21.35 29.61
C SER A 432 -71.97 21.92 30.32
N THR A 433 -73.08 22.07 29.59
CA THR A 433 -74.35 22.52 30.19
C THR A 433 -75.10 21.33 30.75
N GLU A 434 -75.49 21.42 32.03
CA GLU A 434 -76.24 20.37 32.70
C GLU A 434 -77.62 20.18 32.05
N GLN A 435 -77.88 18.97 31.59
CA GLN A 435 -79.18 18.56 31.08
C GLN A 435 -79.95 17.83 32.20
N THR A 436 -81.06 18.43 32.64
CA THR A 436 -81.88 17.90 33.73
C THR A 436 -82.85 16.82 33.23
N VAL A 437 -82.79 15.66 33.87
CA VAL A 437 -83.76 14.57 33.75
C VAL A 437 -84.54 14.47 35.06
N THR A 438 -85.84 14.67 34.98
CA THR A 438 -86.76 14.42 36.08
C THR A 438 -87.06 12.93 36.16
N VAL A 439 -86.86 12.37 37.35
CA VAL A 439 -87.14 10.97 37.69
C VAL A 439 -88.37 10.95 38.58
N ASN A 440 -89.42 10.23 38.18
CA ASN A 440 -90.65 10.09 38.97
C ASN A 440 -90.79 8.64 39.40
N ALA A 441 -91.06 8.41 40.68
CA ALA A 441 -91.47 7.11 41.21
C ALA A 441 -93.00 7.08 41.31
N ALA A 442 -93.65 6.13 40.67
CA ALA A 442 -95.08 5.94 40.83
C ALA A 442 -95.43 5.67 42.30
N GLU A 443 -96.61 6.12 42.74
CA GLU A 443 -97.19 5.62 43.98
C GLU A 443 -97.54 4.14 43.78
N ASP A 444 -97.07 3.27 44.65
CA ASP A 444 -97.62 1.91 44.73
C ASP A 444 -98.86 1.97 45.63
N ASN A 445 -99.96 1.42 45.15
CA ASN A 445 -101.19 1.34 45.92
C ASN A 445 -101.11 0.17 46.90
N ALA A 446 -100.45 0.37 48.05
CA ALA A 446 -100.43 -0.52 49.23
C ALA A 446 -100.87 -1.98 48.97
N ASP A 447 -99.90 -2.89 48.85
CA ASP A 447 -100.07 -4.36 48.78
C ASP A 447 -101.07 -4.92 49.81
#